data_AF-A0A2G8JT75-F1
#
_entry.id   AF-A0A2G8JT75-F1
#
_cell.length_a   1.000
_cell.length_b   1.000
_cell.length_c   1.000
_cell.angle_alpha   90.00
_cell.angle_beta   90.00
_cell.angle_gamma   90.00
#
_symmetry.space_group_name_H-M   'P 1'
#
loop_
_entity.id
_entity.type
_entity.pdbx_description
1 polymer ?
#
loop_
_entity_poly.entity_id
_entity_poly.type
_entity_poly.pdbx_seq_one_letter_code
_entity_poly.pdbx_strand_id
1 'polypeptide(L)'
;MPYGFLQRKKKKKENTTVILHFRAFRFSDFNGLPAKFLTNLPCSYCTVASSKDRVNLSVKITLFSPPKRWASLVMPYNALLLGLKFDVRGKENLQKLKNRPCVVVVNHQSSLDVLGLVGTDIFTDLCPIVGLAKKELVYAGTFGMCLLMIGTVFVNRMQSDTAKQTLEKVKERMRKENLKLLVFPEGTRNQEAGLLPFKKGAFHLAITAQVPVLPLVYSSYSDFYSKKEKRFTTGKVIITALPPISTEGKNIDDVPSFTEAIRKQMLFTYNESSAPRLESNGLN
;
A
#
# COMPACT_ATOMS: atom_id res chain seq x y z
N MET A 1 -5.76 -17.09 22.33
CA MET A 1 -5.49 -17.40 20.90
C MET A 1 -6.80 -17.85 20.26
N PRO A 2 -7.22 -17.27 19.11
CA PRO A 2 -7.23 -18.07 17.87
C PRO A 2 -7.04 -17.19 16.61
N TYR A 3 -5.96 -17.38 15.87
CA TYR A 3 -5.89 -16.91 14.48
C TYR A 3 -5.31 -18.04 13.64
N GLY A 4 -6.19 -18.68 12.88
CA GLY A 4 -5.86 -19.77 11.98
C GLY A 4 -4.82 -19.32 10.95
N PHE A 5 -3.80 -20.15 10.79
CA PHE A 5 -2.84 -20.07 9.71
C PHE A 5 -3.56 -20.06 8.36
N LEU A 6 -3.20 -19.11 7.48
CA LEU A 6 -3.39 -19.24 6.05
C LEU A 6 -2.62 -20.48 5.56
N GLN A 7 -3.29 -21.60 5.37
CA GLN A 7 -2.71 -22.73 4.63
C GLN A 7 -2.79 -22.44 3.14
N ARG A 8 -1.68 -21.95 2.58
CA ARG A 8 -1.47 -21.86 1.13
C ARG A 8 -1.20 -23.26 0.59
N LYS A 9 -2.23 -24.00 0.16
CA LYS A 9 -2.00 -25.22 -0.64
C LYS A 9 -1.61 -24.80 -2.07
N LYS A 10 -0.31 -24.87 -2.38
CA LYS A 10 0.17 -24.84 -3.78
C LYS A 10 -0.36 -26.12 -4.46
N LYS A 11 -1.37 -26.00 -5.32
CA LYS A 11 -1.57 -26.97 -6.41
C LYS A 11 -0.98 -26.39 -7.69
N LYS A 12 -0.41 -27.29 -8.50
CA LYS A 12 0.31 -27.10 -9.77
C LYS A 12 -0.28 -25.94 -10.60
N LYS A 13 0.62 -25.15 -11.23
CA LYS A 13 0.40 -24.11 -12.27
C LYS A 13 -1.01 -24.22 -12.84
N GLU A 14 -2.01 -23.47 -12.36
CA GLU A 14 -2.53 -22.28 -13.06
C GLU A 14 -3.55 -21.48 -12.22
N ASN A 15 -4.01 -21.97 -11.07
CA ASN A 15 -5.06 -21.31 -10.27
C ASN A 15 -4.65 -21.14 -8.79
N THR A 16 -4.79 -19.92 -8.25
CA THR A 16 -4.60 -19.67 -6.81
C THR A 16 -5.97 -19.55 -6.14
N THR A 17 -6.33 -20.51 -5.29
CA THR A 17 -7.52 -20.44 -4.45
C THR A 17 -7.18 -19.79 -3.11
N VAL A 18 -7.85 -18.69 -2.78
CA VAL A 18 -7.82 -18.09 -1.45
C VAL A 18 -9.16 -18.37 -0.78
N ILE A 19 -9.13 -19.02 0.39
CA ILE A 19 -10.32 -19.27 1.20
C ILE A 19 -10.28 -18.29 2.37
N LEU A 20 -11.26 -17.39 2.42
CA LEU A 20 -11.43 -16.45 3.52
C LEU A 20 -12.63 -16.88 4.35
N HIS A 21 -12.41 -17.10 5.65
CA HIS A 21 -13.48 -17.36 6.61
C HIS A 21 -13.82 -16.05 7.33
N PHE A 22 -15.03 -15.54 7.11
CA PHE A 22 -15.56 -14.39 7.84
C PHE A 22 -16.56 -14.84 8.89
N ARG A 23 -16.46 -14.29 10.11
CA ARG A 23 -17.49 -14.39 11.15
C ARG A 23 -18.43 -13.18 10.99
N ALA A 24 -19.72 -13.45 10.80
CA ALA A 24 -20.76 -12.57 10.24
C ALA A 24 -20.89 -11.15 10.84
N PHE A 25 -21.30 -10.18 10.00
CA PHE A 25 -21.94 -8.91 10.41
C PHE A 25 -23.00 -8.44 9.41
N ARG A 26 -23.86 -7.53 9.88
CA ARG A 26 -25.17 -7.13 9.34
C ARG A 26 -25.10 -6.36 8.02
N PHE A 27 -26.14 -6.54 7.21
CA PHE A 27 -26.33 -6.00 5.86
C PHE A 27 -26.34 -4.45 5.75
N SER A 28 -26.38 -3.72 6.87
CA SER A 28 -26.53 -2.26 6.92
C SER A 28 -25.27 -1.48 6.51
N ASP A 29 -24.10 -2.12 6.43
CA ASP A 29 -22.82 -1.45 6.12
C ASP A 29 -22.58 -1.22 4.61
N PHE A 30 -23.54 -1.61 3.75
CA PHE A 30 -23.44 -1.48 2.29
C PHE A 30 -24.20 -0.28 1.68
N ASN A 31 -24.82 0.56 2.50
CA ASN A 31 -25.55 1.73 2.00
C ASN A 31 -24.58 2.85 1.59
N GLY A 32 -24.25 2.93 0.30
CA GLY A 32 -23.56 4.09 -0.28
C GLY A 32 -22.59 3.80 -1.43
N LEU A 33 -22.34 2.54 -1.78
CA LEU A 33 -21.57 2.20 -2.98
C LEU A 33 -22.53 2.06 -4.17
N PRO A 34 -22.32 2.76 -5.30
CA PRO A 34 -23.16 2.59 -6.47
C PRO A 34 -23.11 1.12 -6.92
N ALA A 35 -24.26 0.51 -7.17
CA ALA A 35 -24.40 -0.90 -7.54
C ALA A 35 -23.51 -1.35 -8.71
N LYS A 36 -23.07 -0.40 -9.57
CA LYS A 36 -22.12 -0.61 -10.66
C LYS A 36 -20.70 -0.98 -10.22
N PHE A 37 -20.34 -0.78 -8.94
CA PHE A 37 -19.01 -1.11 -8.40
C PHE A 37 -18.85 -2.61 -8.07
N LEU A 38 -19.96 -3.32 -7.87
CA LEU A 38 -19.97 -4.76 -7.55
C LEU A 38 -20.00 -5.66 -8.79
N THR A 39 -20.42 -5.15 -9.95
CA THR A 39 -20.66 -5.95 -11.16
C THR A 39 -19.45 -6.06 -12.09
N ASN A 40 -18.38 -5.30 -11.87
CA ASN A 40 -17.23 -5.23 -12.77
C ASN A 40 -15.95 -5.88 -12.22
N LEU A 41 -16.06 -6.71 -11.18
CA LEU A 41 -14.99 -7.63 -10.79
C LEU A 41 -15.16 -8.92 -11.59
N PRO A 42 -14.20 -9.34 -12.44
CA PRO A 42 -14.14 -10.72 -12.94
C PRO A 42 -13.71 -11.66 -11.79
N CYS A 43 -14.53 -11.71 -10.74
CA CYS A 43 -14.45 -12.67 -9.65
C CYS A 43 -15.47 -13.77 -9.97
N SER A 44 -15.02 -14.83 -10.64
CA SER A 44 -15.87 -15.97 -10.93
C SER A 44 -16.23 -16.69 -9.63
N TYR A 45 -17.53 -16.72 -9.34
CA TYR A 45 -18.23 -17.48 -8.29
C TYR A 45 -17.95 -17.10 -6.81
N CYS A 46 -18.84 -16.28 -6.24
CA CYS A 46 -19.12 -16.27 -4.81
C CYS A 46 -20.15 -17.37 -4.49
N THR A 47 -19.73 -18.54 -4.01
CA THR A 47 -20.67 -19.51 -3.44
C THR A 47 -20.90 -19.16 -1.97
N VAL A 48 -22.06 -18.59 -1.66
CA VAL A 48 -22.51 -18.36 -0.28
C VAL A 48 -23.20 -19.64 0.20
N ALA A 49 -22.53 -20.46 1.01
CA ALA A 49 -23.18 -21.58 1.69
C ALA A 49 -23.79 -21.07 3.01
N SER A 50 -25.13 -21.10 3.10
CA SER A 50 -25.87 -20.79 4.32
C SER A 50 -26.30 -22.09 5.00
N SER A 51 -25.97 -22.24 6.29
CA SER A 51 -26.45 -23.32 7.15
C SER A 51 -27.21 -22.67 8.31
N LYS A 52 -28.39 -23.20 8.62
CA LYS A 52 -29.52 -22.51 9.28
C LYS A 52 -29.28 -21.89 10.66
N ASP A 53 -28.14 -22.11 11.34
CA ASP A 53 -27.97 -21.57 12.70
C ASP A 53 -26.66 -20.82 12.97
N ARG A 54 -25.74 -20.69 11.99
CA ARG A 54 -24.55 -19.83 12.08
C ARG A 54 -24.10 -19.44 10.67
N VAL A 55 -24.14 -18.16 10.32
CA VAL A 55 -23.66 -17.69 9.00
C VAL A 55 -22.12 -17.69 9.01
N ASN A 56 -21.52 -18.82 8.67
CA ASN A 56 -20.12 -18.89 8.30
C ASN A 56 -20.00 -18.52 6.81
N LEU A 57 -19.74 -17.25 6.52
CA LEU A 57 -19.48 -16.83 5.16
C LEU A 57 -18.06 -17.26 4.78
N SER A 58 -17.97 -18.35 4.03
CA SER A 58 -16.71 -18.81 3.43
C SER A 58 -16.67 -18.32 1.99
N VAL A 59 -15.92 -17.24 1.74
CA VAL A 59 -15.74 -16.71 0.37
C VAL A 59 -14.55 -17.43 -0.25
N LYS A 60 -14.83 -18.22 -1.29
CA LYS A 60 -13.80 -18.92 -2.07
C LYS A 60 -13.52 -18.10 -3.32
N ILE A 61 -12.42 -17.35 -3.30
CA ILE A 61 -11.99 -16.56 -4.45
C ILE A 61 -10.99 -17.40 -5.23
N THR A 62 -11.35 -17.79 -6.45
CA THR A 62 -10.44 -18.51 -7.36
C THR A 62 -9.92 -17.50 -8.36
N LEU A 63 -8.65 -17.11 -8.22
CA LEU A 63 -7.99 -16.21 -9.14
C LEU A 63 -7.35 -17.03 -10.28
N PHE A 64 -7.81 -16.80 -11.50
CA PHE A 64 -7.34 -17.42 -12.75
C PHE A 64 -5.97 -16.90 -13.24
N SER A 65 -5.36 -15.97 -12.49
CA SER A 65 -4.04 -15.40 -12.78
C SER A 65 -3.36 -15.05 -11.47
N PRO A 66 -2.00 -15.02 -11.40
CA PRO A 66 -1.33 -14.63 -10.17
C PRO A 66 -1.85 -13.25 -9.74
N PRO A 67 -2.28 -13.06 -8.47
CA PRO A 67 -2.97 -11.84 -8.01
C PRO A 67 -2.22 -10.54 -8.38
N LYS A 68 -0.90 -10.64 -8.52
CA LYS A 68 0.01 -9.57 -8.91
C LYS A 68 -0.19 -9.06 -10.35
N ARG A 69 -0.51 -9.94 -11.31
CA ARG A 69 -0.80 -9.55 -12.71
C ARG A 69 -2.20 -8.94 -12.85
N TRP A 70 -3.13 -9.35 -11.99
CA TRP A 70 -4.51 -8.86 -12.02
C TRP A 70 -4.62 -7.45 -11.44
N ALA A 71 -3.90 -7.19 -10.34
CA ALA A 71 -3.78 -5.85 -9.75
C ALA A 71 -3.25 -4.82 -10.75
N SER A 72 -2.25 -5.19 -11.57
CA SER A 72 -1.70 -4.34 -12.64
C SER A 72 -2.58 -4.24 -13.89
N LEU A 73 -3.62 -5.07 -14.05
CA LEU A 73 -4.53 -5.04 -15.21
C LEU A 73 -5.84 -4.28 -14.90
N VAL A 74 -6.43 -4.51 -13.72
CA VAL A 74 -7.74 -3.96 -13.35
C VAL A 74 -7.65 -2.57 -12.72
N MET A 75 -6.54 -2.25 -12.04
CA MET A 75 -6.43 -0.98 -11.31
C MET A 75 -6.02 0.24 -12.15
N PRO A 76 -5.21 0.13 -13.23
CA PRO A 76 -5.03 1.23 -14.18
C PRO A 76 -6.36 1.65 -14.82
N TYR A 77 -7.26 0.70 -15.06
CA TYR A 77 -8.61 0.97 -15.55
C TYR A 77 -9.43 1.78 -14.53
N ASN A 78 -9.31 1.49 -13.23
CA ASN A 78 -9.98 2.27 -12.19
C ASN A 78 -9.40 3.69 -12.03
N ALA A 79 -8.08 3.87 -12.20
CA ALA A 79 -7.47 5.20 -12.24
C ALA A 79 -7.99 6.03 -13.43
N LEU A 80 -8.13 5.38 -14.60
CA LEU A 80 -8.71 5.99 -15.80
C LEU A 80 -10.20 6.36 -15.59
N LEU A 81 -10.99 5.48 -14.97
CA LEU A 81 -12.39 5.72 -14.65
C LEU A 81 -12.59 6.86 -13.63
N LEU A 82 -11.63 7.06 -12.72
CA LEU A 82 -11.64 8.17 -11.76
C LEU A 82 -11.02 9.46 -12.33
N GLY A 83 -10.54 9.44 -13.58
CA GLY A 83 -9.89 10.58 -14.22
C GLY A 83 -8.58 11.00 -13.56
N LEU A 84 -7.89 10.07 -12.91
CA LEU A 84 -6.59 10.29 -12.27
C LEU A 84 -5.45 9.92 -13.23
N LYS A 85 -4.51 10.85 -13.43
CA LYS A 85 -3.28 10.63 -14.20
C LYS A 85 -2.10 10.55 -13.25
N PHE A 86 -1.41 9.42 -13.22
CA PHE A 86 -0.19 9.24 -12.43
C PHE A 86 1.05 9.43 -13.30
N ASP A 87 1.96 10.29 -12.86
CA ASP A 87 3.23 10.57 -13.52
C ASP A 87 4.38 10.13 -12.60
N VAL A 88 4.99 9.00 -12.94
CA VAL A 88 6.03 8.37 -12.12
C VAL A 88 7.41 8.84 -12.58
N ARG A 89 8.10 9.57 -11.71
CA ARG A 89 9.48 10.06 -11.88
C ARG A 89 10.47 9.20 -11.08
N GLY A 90 11.71 9.14 -11.54
CA GLY A 90 12.77 8.38 -10.85
C GLY A 90 12.65 6.86 -11.01
N LYS A 91 12.08 6.39 -12.14
CA LYS A 91 11.86 4.95 -12.39
C LYS A 91 13.16 4.13 -12.32
N GLU A 92 14.28 4.72 -12.67
CA GLU A 92 15.62 4.12 -12.56
C GLU A 92 15.96 3.71 -11.12
N ASN A 93 15.47 4.45 -10.11
CA ASN A 93 15.68 4.12 -8.70
C ASN A 93 14.84 2.92 -8.26
N LEU A 94 13.67 2.70 -8.88
CA LEU A 94 12.86 1.49 -8.69
C LEU A 94 13.58 0.26 -9.27
N GLN A 95 14.12 0.38 -10.48
CA GLN A 95 14.82 -0.71 -11.16
C GLN A 95 16.07 -1.17 -10.40
N LYS A 96 16.84 -0.24 -9.79
CA LYS A 96 17.98 -0.56 -8.92
C LYS A 96 17.63 -1.49 -7.76
N LEU A 97 16.37 -1.51 -7.32
CA LEU A 97 15.89 -2.30 -6.19
C LEU A 97 15.08 -3.53 -6.60
N LYS A 98 14.84 -3.77 -7.89
CA LYS A 98 14.01 -4.87 -8.40
C LYS A 98 14.34 -6.22 -7.77
N ASN A 99 15.62 -6.55 -7.64
CA ASN A 99 16.11 -7.82 -7.09
C ASN A 99 16.69 -7.70 -5.67
N ARG A 100 16.40 -6.62 -4.94
CA ARG A 100 16.91 -6.39 -3.58
C ARG A 100 15.77 -6.14 -2.59
N PRO A 101 15.91 -6.54 -1.32
CA PRO A 101 14.99 -6.11 -0.28
C PRO A 101 15.21 -4.64 0.06
N CYS A 102 14.14 -3.93 0.39
CA CYS A 102 14.21 -2.55 0.87
C CYS A 102 13.00 -2.22 1.72
N VAL A 103 13.10 -1.14 2.50
CA VAL A 103 11.93 -0.49 3.12
C VAL A 103 11.50 0.66 2.23
N VAL A 104 10.30 0.60 1.71
CA VAL A 104 9.70 1.65 0.89
C VAL A 104 8.89 2.56 1.81
N VAL A 105 9.26 3.82 1.92
CA VAL A 105 8.55 4.81 2.75
C VAL A 105 7.80 5.79 1.87
N VAL A 106 6.52 6.01 2.18
CA VAL A 106 5.62 6.84 1.35
C VAL A 106 4.85 7.82 2.23
N ASN A 107 4.72 9.08 1.80
CA ASN A 107 3.79 10.00 2.45
C ASN A 107 2.35 9.51 2.33
N HIS A 108 1.50 9.83 3.30
CA HIS A 108 0.15 9.30 3.36
C HIS A 108 -0.87 10.42 3.33
N GLN A 109 -1.61 10.58 2.21
CA GLN A 109 -2.61 11.64 2.06
C GLN A 109 -4.04 11.07 2.00
N SER A 110 -4.22 9.93 1.35
CA SER A 110 -5.55 9.36 1.11
C SER A 110 -5.50 7.86 0.84
N SER A 111 -6.66 7.21 0.76
CA SER A 111 -6.73 5.86 0.19
C SER A 111 -6.29 5.82 -1.28
N LEU A 112 -6.26 6.96 -1.97
CA LEU A 112 -5.75 7.09 -3.34
C LEU A 112 -4.26 6.71 -3.48
N ASP A 113 -3.48 6.80 -2.39
CA ASP A 113 -2.07 6.40 -2.39
C ASP A 113 -1.89 4.93 -2.80
N VAL A 114 -2.84 4.08 -2.39
CA VAL A 114 -2.84 2.65 -2.76
C VAL A 114 -3.21 2.47 -4.24
N LEU A 115 -4.08 3.31 -4.79
CA LEU A 115 -4.42 3.29 -6.22
C LEU A 115 -3.23 3.71 -7.08
N GLY A 116 -2.50 4.75 -6.69
CA GLY A 116 -1.28 5.15 -7.40
C GLY A 116 -0.19 4.09 -7.33
N LEU A 117 -0.05 3.41 -6.18
CA LEU A 117 0.90 2.31 -6.05
C LEU A 117 0.55 1.16 -7.00
N VAL A 118 -0.70 0.68 -6.95
CA VAL A 118 -1.14 -0.54 -7.66
C VAL A 118 -1.44 -0.27 -9.15
N GLY A 119 -1.87 0.93 -9.49
CA GLY A 119 -2.24 1.35 -10.84
C GLY A 119 -1.07 1.85 -11.70
N THR A 120 0.17 1.79 -11.20
CA THR A 120 1.37 2.21 -11.93
C THR A 120 2.44 1.12 -11.94
N ASP A 121 3.48 1.31 -12.77
CA ASP A 121 4.63 0.41 -12.89
C ASP A 121 5.38 0.20 -11.55
N ILE A 122 5.16 1.07 -10.55
CA ILE A 122 5.75 0.96 -9.22
C ILE A 122 5.44 -0.41 -8.60
N PHE A 123 4.20 -0.89 -8.71
CA PHE A 123 3.82 -2.19 -8.14
C PHE A 123 4.55 -3.34 -8.82
N THR A 124 4.71 -3.29 -10.15
CA THR A 124 5.41 -4.34 -10.89
C THR A 124 6.91 -4.33 -10.64
N ASP A 125 7.52 -3.14 -10.53
CA ASP A 125 8.96 -2.98 -10.31
C ASP A 125 9.38 -3.30 -8.86
N LEU A 126 8.51 -3.01 -7.90
CA LEU A 126 8.73 -3.28 -6.48
C LEU A 126 8.14 -4.63 -6.04
N CYS A 127 7.68 -5.48 -6.95
CA CYS A 127 7.23 -6.82 -6.56
C CYS A 127 8.42 -7.72 -6.19
N PRO A 128 8.35 -8.54 -5.11
CA PRO A 128 7.26 -8.66 -4.14
C PRO A 128 7.25 -7.52 -3.10
N ILE A 129 6.15 -6.75 -3.08
CA ILE A 129 5.89 -5.70 -2.09
C ILE A 129 4.88 -6.18 -1.05
N VAL A 130 5.09 -5.81 0.21
CA VAL A 130 4.20 -6.14 1.34
C VAL A 130 3.93 -4.86 2.12
N GLY A 131 2.65 -4.53 2.35
CA GLY A 131 2.26 -3.38 3.16
C GLY A 131 2.32 -3.64 4.66
N LEU A 132 2.48 -2.59 5.46
CA LEU A 132 2.15 -2.60 6.89
C LEU A 132 0.90 -1.77 7.16
N ALA A 133 -0.15 -2.43 7.68
CA ALA A 133 -1.44 -1.80 7.93
C ALA A 133 -1.94 -2.06 9.36
N LYS A 134 -2.87 -1.21 9.82
CA LYS A 134 -3.58 -1.41 11.09
C LYS A 134 -4.44 -2.68 11.00
N LYS A 135 -4.46 -3.50 12.06
CA LYS A 135 -5.19 -4.79 12.06
C LYS A 135 -6.68 -4.66 11.71
N GLU A 136 -7.30 -3.56 12.08
CA GLU A 136 -8.71 -3.26 11.85
C GLU A 136 -9.01 -3.03 10.36
N LEU A 137 -8.01 -2.67 9.54
CA LEU A 137 -8.18 -2.50 8.09
C LEU A 137 -8.48 -3.82 7.36
N VAL A 138 -8.25 -4.98 7.99
CA VAL A 138 -8.72 -6.27 7.46
C VAL A 138 -10.24 -6.24 7.23
N TYR A 139 -10.97 -5.52 8.08
CA TYR A 139 -12.44 -5.46 8.06
C TYR A 139 -13.01 -4.35 7.19
N ALA A 140 -12.17 -3.60 6.47
CA ALA A 140 -12.58 -2.50 5.60
C ALA A 140 -13.17 -2.99 4.25
N GLY A 141 -13.97 -4.06 4.25
CA GLY A 141 -14.62 -4.63 3.08
C GLY A 141 -13.66 -4.94 1.92
N THR A 142 -13.95 -4.38 0.74
CA THR A 142 -13.14 -4.57 -0.47
C THR A 142 -11.71 -4.05 -0.32
N PHE A 143 -11.50 -2.95 0.41
CA PHE A 143 -10.17 -2.42 0.68
C PHE A 143 -9.33 -3.38 1.53
N GLY A 144 -9.93 -3.97 2.57
CA GLY A 144 -9.28 -5.00 3.39
C GLY A 144 -8.90 -6.24 2.58
N MET A 145 -9.77 -6.66 1.65
CA MET A 145 -9.50 -7.76 0.73
C MET A 145 -8.32 -7.47 -0.21
N CYS A 146 -8.23 -6.25 -0.77
CA CYS A 146 -7.08 -5.83 -1.57
C CYS A 146 -5.77 -5.87 -0.76
N LEU A 147 -5.79 -5.37 0.48
CA LEU A 147 -4.62 -5.43 1.36
C LEU A 147 -4.17 -6.88 1.63
N LEU A 148 -5.12 -7.79 1.86
CA LEU A 148 -4.83 -9.22 2.02
C LEU A 148 -4.20 -9.82 0.76
N MET A 149 -4.71 -9.49 -0.43
CA MET A 149 -4.17 -9.98 -1.71
C MET A 149 -2.76 -9.47 -2.01
N ILE A 150 -2.44 -8.23 -1.59
CA ILE A 150 -1.08 -7.66 -1.68
C ILE A 150 -0.12 -8.36 -0.70
N GLY A 151 -0.63 -9.11 0.28
CA GLY A 151 0.17 -9.79 1.30
C GLY A 151 0.51 -8.88 2.48
N THR A 152 -0.29 -7.83 2.71
CA THR A 152 -0.12 -6.86 3.79
C THR A 152 -0.04 -7.54 5.15
N VAL A 153 0.96 -7.14 5.93
CA VAL A 153 1.14 -7.57 7.31
C VAL A 153 0.37 -6.61 8.22
N PHE A 154 -0.54 -7.18 8.99
CA PHE A 154 -1.44 -6.44 9.87
C PHE A 154 -0.86 -6.35 11.28
N VAL A 155 -0.68 -5.13 11.77
CA VAL A 155 -0.06 -4.86 13.07
C VAL A 155 -1.09 -4.30 14.04
N ASN A 156 -1.13 -4.86 15.26
CA ASN A 156 -1.84 -4.25 16.37
C ASN A 156 -0.93 -3.20 17.04
N ARG A 157 -1.20 -1.92 16.77
CA ARG A 157 -0.40 -0.82 17.31
C ARG A 157 -0.69 -0.53 18.79
N MET A 158 -1.76 -1.08 19.36
CA MET A 158 -2.07 -0.92 20.79
C MET A 158 -1.25 -1.85 21.69
N GLN A 159 -0.62 -2.89 21.13
CA GLN A 159 0.24 -3.82 21.85
C GLN A 159 1.65 -3.76 21.25
N SER A 160 2.50 -2.94 21.84
CA SER A 160 3.88 -2.67 21.42
C SER A 160 4.70 -3.95 21.20
N ASP A 161 4.58 -4.94 22.09
CA ASP A 161 5.33 -6.19 21.99
C ASP A 161 4.90 -7.03 20.79
N THR A 162 3.60 -7.11 20.51
CA THR A 162 3.11 -7.82 19.31
C THR A 162 3.52 -7.12 18.02
N ALA A 163 3.61 -5.79 18.03
CA ALA A 163 4.10 -5.02 16.90
C ALA A 163 5.59 -5.31 16.64
N LYS A 164 6.42 -5.36 17.69
CA LYS A 164 7.84 -5.72 17.60
C LYS A 164 8.02 -7.14 17.03
N GLN A 165 7.33 -8.13 17.59
CA GLN A 165 7.41 -9.52 17.09
C GLN A 165 6.99 -9.64 15.62
N THR A 166 6.00 -8.85 15.20
CA THR A 166 5.55 -8.84 13.80
C THR A 166 6.62 -8.24 12.89
N LEU A 167 7.27 -7.14 13.29
CA LEU A 167 8.37 -6.54 12.54
C LEU A 167 9.58 -7.47 12.46
N GLU A 168 9.89 -8.22 13.51
CA GLU A 168 10.96 -9.23 13.49
C GLU A 168 10.69 -10.35 12.48
N LYS A 169 9.46 -10.86 12.40
CA LYS A 169 9.08 -11.83 11.36
C LYS A 169 9.20 -11.25 9.95
N VAL A 170 8.85 -9.97 9.79
CA VAL A 170 9.02 -9.27 8.50
C VAL A 170 10.50 -9.14 8.17
N LYS A 171 11.36 -8.79 9.13
CA LYS A 171 12.82 -8.69 8.97
C LYS A 171 13.41 -9.97 8.37
N GLU A 172 13.07 -11.11 8.95
CA GLU A 172 13.56 -12.41 8.49
C GLU A 172 13.12 -12.71 7.04
N ARG A 173 11.86 -12.41 6.72
CA ARG A 173 11.30 -12.66 5.40
C ARG A 173 11.84 -11.69 4.35
N MET A 174 12.15 -10.45 4.72
CA MET A 174 12.74 -9.47 3.78
C MET A 174 14.02 -10.02 3.16
N ARG A 175 14.94 -10.54 3.97
CA ARG A 175 16.20 -11.12 3.47
C ARG A 175 15.99 -12.44 2.74
N LYS A 176 15.15 -13.34 3.28
CA LYS A 176 14.94 -14.69 2.71
C LYS A 176 14.16 -14.70 1.39
N GLU A 177 13.20 -13.78 1.24
CA GLU A 177 12.24 -13.76 0.13
C GLU A 177 12.40 -12.52 -0.78
N ASN A 178 13.45 -11.70 -0.58
CA ASN A 178 13.66 -10.42 -1.27
C ASN A 178 12.44 -9.48 -1.20
N LEU A 179 11.76 -9.46 -0.05
CA LEU A 179 10.56 -8.65 0.14
C LEU A 179 10.90 -7.16 0.29
N LYS A 180 10.04 -6.34 -0.30
CA LYS A 180 10.05 -4.89 -0.12
C LYS A 180 8.89 -4.52 0.80
N LEU A 181 9.20 -3.81 1.87
CA LEU A 181 8.21 -3.46 2.88
C LEU A 181 7.71 -2.04 2.64
N LEU A 182 6.43 -1.89 2.29
CA LEU A 182 5.78 -0.60 2.14
C LEU A 182 5.28 -0.10 3.50
N VAL A 183 5.74 1.08 3.88
CA VAL A 183 5.35 1.74 5.14
C VAL A 183 4.97 3.19 4.88
N PHE A 184 3.90 3.62 5.52
CA PHE A 184 3.52 5.03 5.66
C PHE A 184 4.05 5.53 7.00
N PRO A 185 5.22 6.19 7.07
CA PRO A 185 5.91 6.47 8.33
C PRO A 185 5.18 7.52 9.18
N GLU A 186 4.33 8.37 8.59
CA GLU A 186 3.45 9.30 9.32
C GLU A 186 2.46 8.56 10.24
N GLY A 187 2.06 7.34 9.84
CA GLY A 187 1.18 6.47 10.60
C GLY A 187 -0.29 6.88 10.61
N THR A 188 -0.64 8.03 10.04
CA THR A 188 -1.99 8.53 9.76
C THR A 188 -1.98 9.25 8.40
N ARG A 189 -3.17 9.59 7.88
CA ARG A 189 -3.31 10.38 6.65
C ARG A 189 -3.18 11.87 6.98
N ASN A 190 -2.44 12.61 6.15
CA ASN A 190 -2.31 14.04 6.18
C ASN A 190 -2.93 14.65 4.92
N GLN A 191 -3.98 15.45 5.06
CA GLN A 191 -4.59 16.20 3.94
C GLN A 191 -4.19 17.66 3.94
N GLU A 192 -3.41 18.08 4.93
CA GLU A 192 -2.85 19.43 5.03
C GLU A 192 -1.52 19.50 4.27
N ALA A 193 -1.04 20.72 4.03
CA ALA A 193 0.22 20.93 3.34
C ALA A 193 1.40 20.33 4.12
N GLY A 194 2.32 19.69 3.39
CA GLY A 194 3.56 19.15 3.94
C GLY A 194 3.44 17.73 4.48
N LEU A 195 4.36 17.36 5.39
CA LEU A 195 4.49 16.00 5.92
C LEU A 195 4.51 16.01 7.44
N LEU A 196 3.79 15.05 8.04
CA LEU A 196 3.82 14.85 9.49
C LEU A 196 5.17 14.27 9.96
N PRO A 197 5.47 14.36 11.28
CA PRO A 197 6.62 13.66 11.85
C PRO A 197 6.58 12.16 11.58
N PHE A 198 7.74 11.59 11.23
CA PHE A 198 7.85 10.18 10.91
C PHE A 198 8.05 9.31 12.15
N LYS A 199 7.32 8.19 12.20
CA LYS A 199 7.53 7.14 13.20
C LYS A 199 8.80 6.35 12.87
N LYS A 200 9.60 6.08 13.90
CA LYS A 200 10.93 5.46 13.79
C LYS A 200 10.91 3.97 13.45
N GLY A 201 9.79 3.27 13.62
CA GLY A 201 9.74 1.80 13.53
C GLY A 201 10.19 1.22 12.18
N ALA A 202 9.86 1.88 11.06
CA ALA A 202 10.29 1.45 9.73
C ALA A 202 11.80 1.59 9.53
N PHE A 203 12.37 2.69 10.05
CA PHE A 203 13.79 3.01 9.93
C PHE A 203 14.64 2.14 10.86
N HIS A 204 14.14 1.86 12.06
CA HIS A 204 14.73 0.87 12.95
C HIS A 204 14.81 -0.50 12.27
N LEU A 205 13.71 -0.94 11.62
CA LEU A 205 13.72 -2.19 10.86
C LEU A 205 14.71 -2.14 9.68
N ALA A 206 14.78 -1.02 8.93
CA ALA A 206 15.70 -0.89 7.81
C ALA A 206 17.17 -1.04 8.25
N ILE A 207 17.54 -0.41 9.37
CA ILE A 207 18.89 -0.47 9.93
C ILE A 207 19.18 -1.87 10.51
N THR A 208 18.28 -2.45 11.30
CA THR A 208 18.54 -3.81 11.85
C THR A 208 18.54 -4.88 10.76
N ALA A 209 17.75 -4.70 9.70
CA ALA A 209 17.77 -5.56 8.52
C ALA A 209 18.93 -5.25 7.56
N GLN A 210 19.69 -4.17 7.77
CA GLN A 210 20.73 -3.67 6.85
C GLN A 210 20.24 -3.66 5.39
N VAL A 211 19.05 -3.09 5.17
CA VAL A 211 18.45 -2.90 3.85
C VAL A 211 18.26 -1.41 3.58
N PRO A 212 18.37 -0.96 2.32
CA PRO A 212 18.18 0.45 1.99
C PRO A 212 16.73 0.90 2.21
N VAL A 213 16.56 2.21 2.39
CA VAL A 213 15.25 2.86 2.40
C VAL A 213 15.01 3.51 1.04
N LEU A 214 13.87 3.23 0.40
CA LEU A 214 13.41 3.89 -0.82
C LEU A 214 12.30 4.89 -0.46
N PRO A 215 12.55 6.21 -0.55
CA PRO A 215 11.50 7.19 -0.37
C PRO A 215 10.69 7.36 -1.67
N LEU A 216 9.36 7.21 -1.58
CA LEU A 216 8.40 7.57 -2.62
C LEU A 216 7.58 8.76 -2.16
N VAL A 217 7.53 9.81 -2.97
CA VAL A 217 6.83 11.05 -2.65
C VAL A 217 5.69 11.27 -3.63
N TYR A 218 4.48 11.32 -3.12
CA TYR A 218 3.28 11.71 -3.85
C TYR A 218 3.07 13.22 -3.68
N SER A 219 2.88 13.94 -4.79
CA SER A 219 2.49 15.35 -4.77
C SER A 219 1.15 15.56 -4.08
N SER A 220 0.86 16.80 -3.71
CA SER A 220 -0.40 17.21 -3.10
C SER A 220 -1.61 16.75 -3.92
N TYR A 221 -2.68 16.36 -3.23
CA TYR A 221 -3.98 16.10 -3.84
C TYR A 221 -4.96 17.28 -3.73
N SER A 222 -4.55 18.38 -3.08
CA SER A 222 -5.39 19.55 -2.78
C SER A 222 -6.18 20.06 -3.98
N ASP A 223 -5.58 20.00 -5.16
CA ASP A 223 -6.11 20.59 -6.38
C ASP A 223 -7.36 19.87 -6.88
N PHE A 224 -7.45 18.55 -6.68
CA PHE A 224 -8.57 17.74 -7.20
C PHE A 224 -9.34 16.95 -6.14
N TYR A 225 -8.79 16.80 -4.94
CA TYR A 225 -9.38 16.02 -3.86
C TYR A 225 -9.33 16.77 -2.52
N SER A 226 -10.50 16.93 -1.91
CA SER A 226 -10.63 17.43 -0.54
C SER A 226 -11.76 16.68 0.17
N LYS A 227 -11.43 15.99 1.26
CA LYS A 227 -12.44 15.31 2.08
C LYS A 227 -13.32 16.30 2.82
N LYS A 228 -12.74 17.42 3.27
CA LYS A 228 -13.46 18.49 3.99
C LYS A 228 -14.51 19.13 3.10
N GLU A 229 -14.16 19.42 1.86
CA GLU A 229 -15.06 20.04 0.86
C GLU A 229 -15.93 19.01 0.12
N LYS A 230 -15.77 17.71 0.40
CA LYS A 230 -16.38 16.60 -0.34
C LYS A 230 -16.16 16.71 -1.85
N ARG A 231 -14.99 17.21 -2.25
CA ARG A 231 -14.61 17.45 -3.63
C ARG A 231 -13.75 16.29 -4.12
N PHE A 232 -14.14 15.71 -5.24
CA PHE A 232 -13.34 14.75 -5.98
C PHE A 232 -13.55 15.01 -7.47
N THR A 233 -12.48 15.40 -8.15
CA THR A 233 -12.47 15.74 -9.59
C THR A 233 -11.31 15.01 -10.27
N THR A 234 -11.16 15.21 -11.58
CA THR A 234 -10.01 14.68 -12.32
C THR A 234 -8.73 15.40 -11.91
N GLY A 235 -7.61 14.69 -11.92
CA GLY A 235 -6.37 15.24 -11.35
C GLY A 235 -5.12 14.54 -11.83
N LYS A 236 -4.00 15.24 -11.74
CA LYS A 236 -2.67 14.68 -11.99
C LYS A 236 -1.94 14.53 -10.67
N VAL A 237 -1.34 13.36 -10.47
CA VAL A 237 -0.50 13.05 -9.31
C VAL A 237 0.90 12.74 -9.80
N ILE A 238 1.90 13.44 -9.26
CA ILE A 238 3.31 13.15 -9.52
C ILE A 238 3.79 12.22 -8.40
N ILE A 239 4.35 11.08 -8.77
CA ILE A 239 4.97 10.15 -7.84
C ILE A 239 6.47 10.15 -8.12
N THR A 240 7.27 10.61 -7.18
CA THR A 240 8.73 10.72 -7.34
C THR A 240 9.43 9.66 -6.49
N ALA A 241 10.17 8.77 -7.14
CA ALA A 241 11.06 7.82 -6.47
C ALA A 241 12.45 8.42 -6.28
N LEU A 242 12.78 8.74 -5.03
CA LEU A 242 14.10 9.27 -4.68
C LEU A 242 15.16 8.16 -4.71
N PRO A 243 16.45 8.53 -4.83
CA PRO A 243 17.54 7.57 -4.75
C PRO A 243 17.46 6.72 -3.47
N PRO A 244 17.67 5.39 -3.54
CA PRO A 244 17.68 4.54 -2.36
C PRO A 244 18.79 4.97 -1.40
N ILE A 245 18.46 5.08 -0.12
CA ILE A 245 19.38 5.56 0.92
C ILE A 245 19.91 4.35 1.68
N SER A 246 21.23 4.19 1.69
CA SER A 246 21.90 3.06 2.34
C SER A 246 21.80 3.13 3.86
N THR A 247 21.67 1.96 4.49
CA THR A 247 21.76 1.75 5.94
C THR A 247 23.12 1.20 6.37
N GLU A 248 24.04 1.01 5.43
CA GLU A 248 25.40 0.54 5.67
C GLU A 248 26.13 1.47 6.65
N GLY A 249 26.81 0.87 7.63
CA GLY A 249 27.54 1.59 8.67
C GLY A 249 26.65 2.28 9.72
N LYS A 250 25.31 2.20 9.61
CA LYS A 250 24.39 2.79 10.60
C LYS A 250 24.05 1.82 11.71
N ASN A 251 23.91 2.34 12.92
CA ASN A 251 23.47 1.63 14.10
C ASN A 251 22.10 2.16 14.60
N ILE A 252 21.59 1.59 15.69
CA ILE A 252 20.27 1.94 16.23
C ILE A 252 20.24 3.39 16.75
N ASP A 253 21.36 3.91 17.22
CA ASP A 253 21.46 5.29 17.72
C ASP A 253 21.34 6.32 16.59
N ASP A 254 21.63 5.92 15.35
CA ASP A 254 21.43 6.75 14.14
C ASP A 254 19.97 6.84 13.70
N VAL A 255 19.06 6.01 14.23
CA VAL A 255 17.65 5.97 13.78
C VAL A 255 16.97 7.35 13.81
N PRO A 256 17.11 8.18 14.86
CA PRO A 256 16.47 9.49 14.90
C PRO A 256 16.97 10.43 13.80
N SER A 257 18.30 10.55 13.63
CA SER A 257 18.91 11.44 12.64
C SER A 257 18.63 10.95 11.22
N PHE A 258 18.70 9.63 10.99
CA PHE A 258 18.37 9.00 9.71
C PHE A 258 16.91 9.21 9.31
N THR A 259 15.98 9.05 10.25
CA THR A 259 14.55 9.28 10.03
C THR A 259 14.29 10.72 9.59
N GLU A 260 14.88 11.68 10.32
CA GLU A 260 14.65 13.11 10.05
C GLU A 260 15.30 13.56 8.73
N ALA A 261 16.49 13.04 8.39
CA ALA A 261 17.13 13.32 7.11
C ALA A 261 16.25 12.88 5.93
N ILE A 262 15.67 11.68 6.01
CA ILE A 262 14.75 11.16 4.98
C ILE A 262 13.48 11.99 4.92
N ARG A 263 12.90 12.36 6.07
CA ARG A 263 11.71 13.21 6.12
C ARG A 263 11.96 14.56 5.44
N LYS A 264 13.12 15.19 5.70
CA LYS A 264 13.49 16.47 5.06
C LYS A 264 13.62 16.34 3.54
N GLN A 265 14.27 15.30 3.04
CA GLN A 265 14.36 15.04 1.60
C GLN A 265 12.98 14.81 0.98
N MET A 266 12.12 14.03 1.64
CA MET A 266 10.75 13.82 1.17
C MET A 266 9.93 15.10 1.17
N LEU A 267 10.07 15.94 2.21
CA LEU A 267 9.34 17.20 2.32
C LEU A 267 9.79 18.19 1.25
N PHE A 268 11.10 18.29 0.98
CA PHE A 268 11.63 19.11 -0.10
C PHE A 268 11.02 18.70 -1.45
N THR A 269 11.09 17.40 -1.78
CA THR A 269 10.50 16.87 -3.01
C THR A 269 8.97 17.04 -3.06
N TYR A 270 8.29 16.92 -1.92
CA TYR A 270 6.85 17.15 -1.82
C TYR A 270 6.52 18.59 -2.21
N ASN A 271 7.22 19.56 -1.65
CA ASN A 271 7.02 20.97 -1.95
C ASN A 271 7.31 21.29 -3.43
N GLU A 272 8.43 20.79 -3.97
CA GLU A 272 8.80 20.96 -5.38
C GLU A 272 7.76 20.36 -6.34
N SER A 273 7.26 19.16 -6.04
CA SER A 273 6.28 18.46 -6.89
C SER A 273 4.85 18.95 -6.71
N SER A 274 4.56 19.65 -5.61
CA SER A 274 3.25 20.21 -5.29
C SER A 274 3.14 21.70 -5.55
N ALA A 275 4.23 22.37 -5.92
CA ALA A 275 4.21 23.76 -6.31
C ALA A 275 3.28 23.97 -7.53
N PRO A 276 2.46 25.03 -7.54
CA PRO A 276 1.69 25.39 -8.72
C PRO A 276 2.66 25.51 -9.90
N ARG A 277 2.41 24.78 -10.98
CA ARG A 277 3.16 25.03 -12.21
C ARG A 277 2.83 26.46 -12.61
N LEU A 278 3.83 27.34 -12.61
CA LEU A 278 3.74 28.56 -13.39
C LEU A 278 3.46 28.10 -14.81
N GLU A 279 2.25 28.38 -15.31
CA GLU A 279 1.95 28.17 -16.71
C GLU A 279 3.01 28.94 -17.49
N SER A 280 3.89 28.21 -18.18
CA SER A 280 4.68 28.80 -19.24
C SER A 280 3.65 29.27 -20.27
N ASN A 281 3.26 30.55 -20.18
CA ASN A 281 2.61 31.26 -21.27
C ASN A 281 3.54 31.15 -22.47
N GLY A 282 3.34 30.08 -23.24
CA GLY A 282 3.98 29.88 -24.53
C GLY A 282 3.39 30.88 -25.49
N LEU A 283 4.00 32.07 -25.52
CA LEU A 283 4.18 32.79 -26.76
C LEU A 283 4.85 31.83 -27.75
N ASN A 284 4.11 31.45 -28.80
CA ASN A 284 4.57 31.24 -30.16
C ASN A 284 3.36 31.04 -31.06
#